data_AF-A0A7S4MHU1-F1
#
_entry.id   AF-A0A7S4MHU1-F1
#
_cell.length_a   1.000
_cell.length_b   1.000
_cell.length_c   1.000
_cell.angle_alpha   90.00
_cell.angle_beta   90.00
_cell.angle_gamma   90.00
#
_symmetry.space_group_name_H-M   'P 1'
#
loop_
_entity.id
_entity.type
_entity.pdbx_description
1 polymer ?
#
loop_
_entity_poly.entity_id
_entity_poly.type
_entity_poly.pdbx_seq_one_letter_code
_entity_poly.pdbx_strand_id
1 'polypeptide(L)'
;MLEAAEVDADEDKAEEERANLAELFKQAQEEKVAYLELNQNLQRKLAEYLRSAKKTDENKEAEKSVTDQEQRYYKCLSQVNELRDELTRLQQLHDKSSLEMKRRLDDKERKATEIKEAFVDFKREILKGAENSRTSKPIPQKLIKSFEEAEAQKDVDVEKMRLYNINRRNMLRKLEQNLRQKEKLADGLHLIDFEQLKIENQTLNEKIEERNEELLKLRKKTTTTVQVLTHLKEKLQFVQAENQVLKHELSDLEVELTSKRDVLTQIKHERDALRAENAARRQQRGLVSSEELLIDFEKRRLALLAKKEEVEKLKSRHGMLTKQINDAKAQISASGGVI
;
A
#
# COMPACT_ATOMS: atom_id res chain seq x y z
N MET A 1 -86.29 -65.97 10.29
CA MET A 1 -86.21 -64.51 10.50
C MET A 1 -84.97 -64.10 11.30
N LEU A 2 -84.49 -64.89 12.26
CA LEU A 2 -83.27 -64.57 13.02
C LEU A 2 -81.97 -64.81 12.23
N GLU A 3 -81.87 -65.90 11.46
CA GLU A 3 -80.68 -66.22 10.64
C GLU A 3 -80.43 -65.22 9.49
N ALA A 4 -81.47 -64.66 8.88
CA ALA A 4 -81.32 -63.67 7.81
C ALA A 4 -80.81 -62.31 8.35
N ALA A 5 -81.22 -61.94 9.57
CA ALA A 5 -80.79 -60.70 10.21
C ALA A 5 -79.34 -60.77 10.75
N GLU A 6 -78.84 -61.96 11.10
CA GLU A 6 -77.42 -62.16 11.45
C GLU A 6 -76.52 -62.16 10.21
N VAL A 7 -76.96 -62.72 9.08
CA VAL A 7 -76.21 -62.68 7.82
C VAL A 7 -76.15 -61.26 7.25
N ASP A 8 -77.26 -60.51 7.27
CA ASP A 8 -77.28 -59.10 6.83
C ASP A 8 -76.38 -58.21 7.72
N ALA A 9 -76.35 -58.46 9.03
CA ALA A 9 -75.51 -57.69 9.96
C ALA A 9 -74.01 -58.00 9.86
N ASP A 10 -73.63 -59.18 9.37
CA ASP A 10 -72.23 -59.54 9.09
C ASP A 10 -71.79 -59.11 7.68
N GLU A 11 -72.70 -59.05 6.71
CA GLU A 11 -72.45 -58.42 5.41
C GLU A 11 -72.25 -56.90 5.54
N ASP A 12 -73.07 -56.21 6.33
CA ASP A 12 -72.94 -54.76 6.58
C ASP A 12 -71.59 -54.40 7.24
N LYS A 13 -71.12 -55.21 8.20
CA LYS A 13 -69.79 -55.02 8.83
C LYS A 13 -68.66 -55.28 7.85
N ALA A 14 -68.78 -56.29 7.00
CA ALA A 14 -67.78 -56.59 5.98
C ALA A 14 -67.70 -55.47 4.92
N GLU A 15 -68.83 -54.82 4.59
CA GLU A 15 -68.85 -53.66 3.72
C GLU A 15 -68.22 -52.42 4.38
N GLU A 16 -68.49 -52.16 5.66
CA GLU A 16 -67.83 -51.08 6.42
C GLU A 16 -66.31 -51.29 6.54
N GLU A 17 -65.85 -52.51 6.84
CA GLU A 17 -64.43 -52.83 6.89
C GLU A 17 -63.75 -52.64 5.52
N ARG A 18 -64.43 -53.02 4.42
CA ARG A 18 -63.93 -52.85 3.06
C ARG A 18 -63.87 -51.38 2.66
N ALA A 19 -64.84 -50.57 3.08
CA ALA A 19 -64.85 -49.13 2.88
C ALA A 19 -63.70 -48.45 3.65
N ASN A 20 -63.49 -48.83 4.91
CA ASN A 20 -62.38 -48.32 5.74
C ASN A 20 -61.01 -48.72 5.15
N LEU A 21 -60.87 -49.95 4.65
CA LEU A 21 -59.63 -50.39 3.99
C LEU A 21 -59.35 -49.59 2.70
N ALA A 22 -60.40 -49.30 1.93
CA ALA A 22 -60.29 -48.51 0.70
C ALA A 22 -59.90 -47.06 1.00
N GLU A 23 -60.43 -46.47 2.08
CA GLU A 23 -60.05 -45.13 2.51
C GLU A 23 -58.59 -45.08 3.00
N LEU A 24 -58.16 -46.05 3.80
CA LEU A 24 -56.78 -46.15 4.26
C LEU A 24 -55.79 -46.35 3.09
N PHE A 25 -56.16 -47.16 2.09
CA PHE A 25 -55.37 -47.35 0.88
C PHE A 25 -55.24 -46.05 0.08
N LYS A 26 -56.33 -45.27 -0.02
CA LYS A 26 -56.32 -43.97 -0.68
C LYS A 26 -55.41 -42.97 0.03
N GLN A 27 -55.49 -42.90 1.36
CA GLN A 27 -54.60 -42.06 2.17
C GLN A 27 -53.13 -42.45 2.00
N ALA A 28 -52.81 -43.75 2.04
CA ALA A 28 -51.45 -44.24 1.81
C ALA A 28 -50.94 -43.92 0.39
N GLN A 29 -51.82 -43.90 -0.60
CA GLN A 29 -51.46 -43.55 -1.98
C GLN A 29 -51.20 -42.05 -2.14
N GLU A 30 -51.99 -41.20 -1.46
CA GLU A 30 -51.77 -39.75 -1.41
C GLU A 30 -50.44 -39.41 -0.69
N GLU A 31 -50.15 -40.06 0.44
CA GLU A 31 -48.88 -39.92 1.14
C GLU A 31 -47.69 -40.35 0.27
N LYS A 32 -47.81 -41.48 -0.44
CA LYS A 32 -46.76 -41.94 -1.36
C LYS A 32 -46.48 -40.91 -2.45
N VAL A 33 -47.52 -40.28 -3.02
CA VAL A 33 -47.35 -39.23 -4.03
C VAL A 33 -46.65 -38.01 -3.44
N ALA A 34 -47.09 -37.56 -2.25
CA ALA A 34 -46.46 -36.45 -1.55
C ALA A 34 -44.97 -36.71 -1.25
N TYR A 35 -44.61 -37.93 -0.83
CA TYR A 35 -43.22 -38.32 -0.61
C TYR A 35 -42.40 -38.38 -1.89
N LEU A 36 -42.99 -38.82 -3.01
CA LEU A 36 -42.31 -38.82 -4.31
C LEU A 36 -42.04 -37.39 -4.81
N GLU A 37 -43.01 -36.49 -4.66
CA GLU A 37 -42.83 -35.07 -4.99
C GLU A 37 -41.78 -34.40 -4.11
N LEU A 38 -41.80 -34.68 -2.81
CA LEU A 38 -40.78 -34.19 -1.88
C LEU A 38 -39.39 -34.71 -2.26
N ASN A 39 -39.26 -36.00 -2.59
CA ASN A 39 -38.00 -36.59 -3.01
C ASN A 39 -37.49 -35.96 -4.31
N GLN A 40 -38.35 -35.77 -5.31
CA GLN A 40 -37.98 -35.06 -6.54
C GLN A 40 -37.53 -33.62 -6.28
N ASN A 41 -38.21 -32.89 -5.39
CA ASN A 41 -37.82 -31.54 -5.01
C ASN A 41 -36.47 -31.51 -4.28
N LEU A 42 -36.20 -32.48 -3.40
CA LEU A 42 -34.91 -32.62 -2.74
C LEU A 42 -33.80 -32.98 -3.74
N GLN A 43 -34.06 -33.88 -4.69
CA GLN A 43 -33.11 -34.21 -5.75
C GLN A 43 -32.78 -33.01 -6.65
N ARG A 44 -33.78 -32.19 -6.99
CA ARG A 44 -33.55 -30.93 -7.73
C ARG A 44 -32.69 -29.95 -6.95
N LYS A 45 -33.01 -29.73 -5.66
CA LYS A 45 -32.20 -28.88 -4.76
C LYS A 45 -30.78 -29.39 -4.61
N LEU A 46 -30.60 -30.72 -4.53
CA LEU A 46 -29.28 -31.34 -4.45
C LEU A 46 -28.49 -31.16 -5.75
N ALA A 47 -29.14 -31.30 -6.91
CA ALA A 47 -28.51 -31.09 -8.21
C ALA A 47 -28.11 -29.61 -8.42
N GLU A 48 -28.94 -28.66 -7.99
CA GLU A 48 -28.62 -27.23 -7.98
C GLU A 48 -27.44 -26.93 -7.05
N TYR A 49 -27.45 -27.48 -5.84
CA TYR A 49 -26.36 -27.32 -4.88
C TYR A 49 -25.05 -27.92 -5.39
N LEU A 50 -25.08 -29.10 -6.01
CA LEU A 50 -23.89 -29.73 -6.60
C LEU A 50 -23.38 -28.96 -7.83
N ARG A 51 -24.26 -28.34 -8.62
CA ARG A 51 -23.87 -27.45 -9.73
C ARG A 51 -23.27 -26.13 -9.21
N SER A 52 -23.85 -25.54 -8.16
CA SER A 52 -23.28 -24.34 -7.54
C SER A 52 -21.96 -24.64 -6.83
N ALA A 53 -21.88 -25.78 -6.13
CA ALA A 53 -20.67 -26.26 -5.46
C ALA A 53 -19.54 -26.46 -6.48
N LYS A 54 -19.79 -27.14 -7.61
CA LYS A 54 -18.80 -27.29 -8.70
C LYS A 54 -18.28 -25.94 -9.24
N LYS A 55 -19.14 -24.91 -9.34
CA LYS A 55 -18.73 -23.56 -9.79
C LYS A 55 -17.89 -22.81 -8.75
N THR A 56 -18.03 -23.12 -7.47
CA THR A 56 -17.20 -22.55 -6.39
C THR A 56 -15.93 -23.35 -6.09
N ASP A 57 -15.88 -24.65 -6.46
CA ASP A 57 -14.80 -25.57 -6.08
C ASP A 57 -13.65 -25.71 -7.08
N GLU A 58 -13.78 -25.24 -8.32
CA GLU A 58 -12.68 -25.30 -9.29
C GLU A 58 -11.44 -24.47 -8.88
N ASN A 59 -11.51 -23.71 -7.79
CA ASN A 59 -10.42 -22.80 -7.40
C ASN A 59 -9.85 -22.97 -5.98
N LYS A 60 -10.30 -23.91 -5.12
CA LYS A 60 -9.72 -24.03 -3.75
C LYS A 60 -9.58 -25.40 -3.07
N GLU A 61 -10.21 -26.50 -3.49
CA GLU A 61 -10.14 -27.78 -2.71
C GLU A 61 -9.80 -29.05 -3.51
N ALA A 62 -8.94 -28.98 -4.52
CA ALA A 62 -8.54 -30.18 -5.26
C ALA A 62 -7.64 -31.18 -4.48
N GLU A 63 -7.27 -30.95 -3.21
CA GLU A 63 -6.47 -31.92 -2.42
C GLU A 63 -6.83 -31.93 -0.92
N LYS A 64 -8.09 -32.19 -0.57
CA LYS A 64 -8.36 -32.99 0.63
C LYS A 64 -8.97 -34.29 0.16
N SER A 65 -8.26 -35.39 0.38
CA SER A 65 -8.71 -36.72 -0.01
C SER A 65 -10.15 -36.92 0.47
N VAL A 66 -11.02 -37.43 -0.41
CA VAL A 66 -12.41 -37.81 -0.07
C VAL A 66 -12.44 -38.67 1.21
N THR A 67 -11.38 -39.46 1.44
CA THR A 67 -11.18 -40.26 2.65
C THR A 67 -11.00 -39.43 3.92
N ASP A 68 -10.34 -38.26 3.88
CA ASP A 68 -10.19 -37.35 5.04
C ASP A 68 -11.53 -36.67 5.37
N GLN A 69 -12.32 -36.33 4.36
CA GLN A 69 -13.65 -35.75 4.57
C GLN A 69 -14.65 -36.78 5.14
N GLU A 70 -14.60 -38.02 4.67
CA GLU A 70 -15.36 -39.14 5.24
C GLU A 70 -14.93 -39.42 6.68
N GLN A 71 -13.63 -39.48 6.96
CA GLN A 71 -13.12 -39.69 8.33
C GLN A 71 -13.56 -38.58 9.29
N ARG A 72 -13.54 -37.31 8.87
CA ARG A 72 -14.06 -36.19 9.67
C ARG A 72 -15.56 -36.28 9.89
N TYR A 73 -16.31 -36.69 8.87
CA TYR A 73 -17.74 -36.91 8.98
C TYR A 73 -18.06 -38.01 10.00
N TYR A 74 -17.40 -39.17 9.91
CA TYR A 74 -17.58 -40.27 10.87
C TYR A 74 -17.14 -39.88 12.28
N LYS A 75 -16.05 -39.11 12.43
CA LYS A 75 -15.61 -38.60 13.74
C LYS A 75 -16.63 -37.62 14.33
N CYS A 76 -17.18 -36.73 13.52
CA CYS A 76 -18.25 -35.82 13.95
C CYS A 76 -19.51 -36.60 14.34
N LEU A 77 -19.89 -37.62 13.57
CA LEU A 77 -21.01 -38.49 13.88
C LEU A 77 -20.80 -39.28 15.18
N SER A 78 -19.59 -39.80 15.42
CA SER A 78 -19.19 -40.44 16.69
C SER A 78 -19.34 -39.48 17.86
N GLN A 79 -18.80 -38.25 17.73
CA GLN A 79 -18.91 -37.23 18.77
C GLN A 79 -20.37 -36.84 19.05
N VAL A 80 -21.20 -36.73 18.02
CA VAL A 80 -22.64 -36.46 18.19
C VAL A 80 -23.33 -37.60 18.92
N ASN A 81 -22.99 -38.85 18.62
CA ASN A 81 -23.54 -40.01 19.33
C ASN A 81 -23.04 -40.08 20.79
N GLU A 82 -21.75 -39.84 21.03
CA GLU A 82 -21.18 -39.75 22.38
C GLU A 82 -21.86 -38.67 23.22
N LEU A 83 -22.08 -37.48 22.64
CA LEU A 83 -22.79 -36.38 23.31
C LEU A 83 -24.27 -36.71 23.55
N ARG A 84 -24.92 -37.45 22.65
CA ARG A 84 -26.31 -37.93 22.84
C ARG A 84 -26.39 -38.96 23.97
N ASP A 85 -25.44 -39.88 24.03
CA ASP A 85 -25.37 -40.89 25.08
C ASP A 85 -25.08 -40.23 26.44
N GLU A 86 -24.16 -39.25 26.48
CA GLU A 86 -23.87 -38.46 27.67
C GLU A 86 -25.08 -37.66 28.14
N LEU A 87 -25.78 -37.00 27.22
CA LEU A 87 -27.00 -36.25 27.52
C LEU A 87 -28.09 -37.18 28.08
N THR A 88 -28.28 -38.36 27.48
CA THR A 88 -29.24 -39.36 27.95
C THR A 88 -28.87 -39.85 29.35
N ARG A 89 -27.58 -40.10 29.61
CA ARG A 89 -27.08 -40.50 30.93
C ARG A 89 -27.28 -39.41 31.98
N LEU A 90 -27.02 -38.14 31.64
CA LEU A 90 -27.23 -37.00 32.52
C LEU A 90 -28.72 -36.81 32.82
N GLN A 91 -29.58 -36.93 31.82
CA GLN A 91 -31.04 -36.90 32.01
C GLN A 91 -31.48 -37.98 32.99
N GLN A 92 -31.08 -39.24 32.77
CA GLN A 92 -31.42 -40.35 33.68
C GLN A 92 -30.92 -40.11 35.11
N LEU A 93 -29.72 -39.56 35.27
CA LEU A 93 -29.17 -39.20 36.58
C LEU A 93 -30.02 -38.12 37.28
N HIS A 94 -30.36 -37.06 36.55
CA HIS A 94 -31.17 -35.96 37.06
C HIS A 94 -32.59 -36.40 37.36
N ASP A 95 -33.18 -37.26 36.53
CA ASP A 95 -34.51 -37.83 36.76
C ASP A 95 -34.53 -38.70 38.01
N LYS A 96 -33.52 -39.57 38.17
CA LYS A 96 -33.37 -40.38 39.38
C LYS A 96 -33.21 -39.51 40.63
N SER A 97 -32.37 -38.49 40.57
CA SER A 97 -32.18 -37.55 41.69
C SER A 97 -33.45 -36.75 42.00
N SER A 98 -34.17 -36.30 40.97
CA SER A 98 -35.44 -35.60 41.09
C SER A 98 -36.51 -36.48 41.75
N LEU A 99 -36.63 -37.74 41.32
CA LEU A 99 -37.54 -38.72 41.93
C LEU A 99 -37.19 -38.98 43.40
N GLU A 100 -35.90 -39.13 43.72
CA GLU A 100 -35.47 -39.32 45.11
C GLU A 100 -35.81 -38.09 45.97
N MET A 101 -35.54 -36.88 45.47
CA MET A 101 -35.86 -35.64 46.18
C MET A 101 -37.37 -35.45 46.36
N LYS A 102 -38.19 -35.78 45.36
CA LYS A 102 -39.66 -35.77 45.47
C LYS A 102 -40.13 -36.74 46.53
N ARG A 103 -39.65 -37.98 46.51
CA ARG A 103 -40.00 -38.99 47.54
C ARG A 103 -39.63 -38.51 48.94
N ARG A 104 -38.45 -37.91 49.11
CA ARG A 104 -38.03 -37.33 50.40
C ARG A 104 -38.93 -36.17 50.82
N LEU A 105 -39.37 -35.34 49.88
CA LEU A 105 -40.32 -34.26 50.15
C LEU A 105 -41.65 -34.83 50.62
N ASP A 106 -42.24 -35.77 49.88
CA ASP A 106 -43.52 -36.41 50.22
C ASP A 106 -43.48 -37.07 51.60
N ASP A 107 -42.40 -37.80 51.91
CA ASP A 107 -42.19 -38.44 53.21
C ASP A 107 -42.10 -37.40 54.35
N LYS A 108 -41.49 -36.24 54.10
CA LYS A 108 -41.34 -35.17 55.08
C LYS A 108 -42.65 -34.40 55.26
N GLU A 109 -43.37 -34.13 54.18
CA GLU A 109 -44.69 -33.49 54.21
C GLU A 109 -45.68 -34.35 54.98
N ARG A 110 -45.75 -35.66 54.69
CA ARG A 110 -46.58 -36.60 55.44
C ARG A 110 -46.28 -36.61 56.93
N LYS A 111 -45.01 -36.69 57.31
CA LYS A 111 -44.62 -36.64 58.72
C LYS A 111 -45.00 -35.31 59.36
N ALA A 112 -44.85 -34.19 58.64
CA ALA A 112 -45.23 -32.88 59.15
C ALA A 112 -46.75 -32.75 59.34
N THR A 113 -47.57 -33.29 58.43
CA THR A 113 -49.02 -33.31 58.57
C THR A 113 -49.45 -34.20 59.74
N GLU A 114 -48.89 -35.41 59.86
CA GLU A 114 -49.17 -36.32 60.97
C GLU A 114 -48.85 -35.67 62.33
N ILE A 115 -47.69 -35.01 62.46
CA ILE A 115 -47.30 -34.30 63.69
C ILE A 115 -48.23 -33.11 63.95
N LYS A 116 -48.61 -32.35 62.91
CA LYS A 116 -49.51 -31.20 63.03
C LYS A 116 -50.89 -31.64 63.53
N GLU A 117 -51.46 -32.68 62.94
CA GLU A 117 -52.76 -33.24 63.33
C GLU A 117 -52.72 -33.76 64.78
N ALA A 118 -51.70 -34.56 65.12
CA ALA A 118 -51.51 -35.05 66.48
C ALA A 118 -51.39 -33.92 67.51
N PHE A 119 -50.71 -32.81 67.15
CA PHE A 119 -50.59 -31.65 68.03
C PHE A 119 -51.91 -30.88 68.19
N VAL A 120 -52.72 -30.78 67.14
CA VAL A 120 -54.06 -30.19 67.21
C VAL A 120 -54.96 -31.02 68.12
N ASP A 121 -54.96 -32.34 67.98
CA ASP A 121 -55.74 -33.23 68.83
C ASP A 121 -55.28 -33.21 70.29
N PHE A 122 -53.97 -33.14 70.54
CA PHE A 122 -53.40 -32.97 71.87
C PHE A 122 -53.86 -31.66 72.53
N LYS A 123 -53.80 -30.52 71.81
CA LYS A 123 -54.32 -29.24 72.31
C LYS A 123 -55.82 -29.32 72.62
N ARG A 124 -56.59 -29.96 71.75
CA ARG A 124 -58.04 -30.17 71.94
C ARG A 124 -58.33 -30.99 73.19
N GLU A 125 -57.57 -32.06 73.44
CA GLU A 125 -57.73 -32.90 74.63
C GLU A 125 -57.41 -32.12 75.92
N ILE A 126 -56.33 -31.35 75.93
CA ILE A 126 -55.99 -30.47 77.06
C ILE A 126 -57.11 -29.46 77.33
N LEU A 127 -57.63 -28.80 76.28
CA LEU A 127 -58.69 -27.80 76.43
C LEU A 127 -60.02 -28.38 76.92
N LYS A 128 -60.32 -29.64 76.59
CA LYS A 128 -61.50 -30.35 77.12
C LYS A 128 -61.38 -30.64 78.62
N GLY A 129 -60.16 -30.94 79.10
CA GLY A 129 -59.87 -31.16 80.52
C GLY A 129 -59.64 -29.87 81.33
N ALA A 130 -59.57 -28.72 80.67
CA ALA A 130 -59.32 -27.43 81.32
C ALA A 130 -60.61 -26.81 81.89
N GLU A 131 -60.45 -26.12 83.03
CA GLU A 131 -61.52 -25.37 83.69
C GLU A 131 -61.28 -23.87 83.61
N ASN A 132 -62.36 -23.10 83.57
CA ASN A 132 -62.28 -21.65 83.54
C ASN A 132 -61.83 -21.11 84.91
N SER A 133 -60.69 -20.42 84.94
CA SER A 133 -60.10 -19.86 86.17
C SER A 133 -61.04 -18.97 87.00
N ARG A 134 -62.08 -18.39 86.41
CA ARG A 134 -63.02 -17.48 87.11
C ARG A 134 -64.32 -18.16 87.52
N THR A 135 -64.72 -19.23 86.86
CA THR A 135 -66.02 -19.89 87.09
C THR A 135 -65.91 -21.36 87.51
N SER A 136 -64.70 -21.93 87.49
CA SER A 136 -64.38 -23.33 87.80
C SER A 136 -65.24 -24.35 87.04
N LYS A 137 -65.78 -23.93 85.89
CA LYS A 137 -66.59 -24.76 85.00
C LYS A 137 -65.74 -25.21 83.81
N PRO A 138 -65.98 -26.41 83.26
CA PRO A 138 -65.28 -26.88 82.07
C PRO A 138 -65.53 -25.96 80.88
N ILE A 139 -64.53 -25.81 80.02
CA ILE A 139 -64.62 -24.94 78.84
C ILE A 139 -65.66 -25.51 77.86
N PRO A 140 -66.66 -24.70 77.40
CA PRO A 140 -67.65 -25.17 76.44
C PRO A 140 -67.03 -25.58 75.11
N GLN A 141 -67.49 -26.69 74.53
CA GLN A 141 -66.93 -27.22 73.28
C GLN A 141 -67.08 -26.28 72.08
N LYS A 142 -68.11 -25.41 72.08
CA LYS A 142 -68.27 -24.33 71.08
C LYS A 142 -67.12 -23.31 71.15
N LEU A 143 -66.66 -22.99 72.35
CA LEU A 143 -65.57 -22.03 72.57
C LEU A 143 -64.23 -22.64 72.15
N ILE A 144 -64.00 -23.93 72.45
CA ILE A 144 -62.82 -24.67 71.97
C ILE A 144 -62.74 -24.64 70.44
N LYS A 145 -63.84 -24.94 69.74
CA LYS A 145 -63.89 -24.87 68.27
C LYS A 145 -63.58 -23.46 67.75
N SER A 146 -64.09 -22.42 68.39
CA SER A 146 -63.78 -21.04 67.98
C SER A 146 -62.30 -20.69 68.15
N PHE A 147 -61.63 -21.23 69.17
CA PHE A 147 -60.18 -21.05 69.33
C PHE A 147 -59.38 -21.83 68.29
N GLU A 148 -59.78 -23.07 67.97
CA GLU A 148 -59.17 -23.86 66.90
C GLU A 148 -59.30 -23.16 65.53
N GLU A 149 -60.47 -22.61 65.22
CA GLU A 149 -60.71 -21.86 63.98
C GLU A 149 -59.88 -20.57 63.93
N ALA A 150 -59.81 -19.81 65.04
CA ALA A 150 -59.01 -18.59 65.12
C ALA A 150 -57.51 -18.87 65.00
N GLU A 151 -57.01 -19.93 65.64
CA GLU A 151 -55.62 -20.37 65.52
C GLU A 151 -55.30 -20.82 64.10
N ALA A 152 -56.18 -21.62 63.48
CA ALA A 152 -56.01 -22.07 62.10
C ALA A 152 -55.94 -20.88 61.11
N GLN A 153 -56.77 -19.85 61.29
CA GLN A 153 -56.69 -18.63 60.49
C GLN A 153 -55.35 -17.90 60.67
N LYS A 154 -54.86 -17.82 61.91
CA LYS A 154 -53.55 -17.20 62.20
C LYS A 154 -52.39 -18.00 61.62
N ASP A 155 -52.46 -19.32 61.62
CA ASP A 155 -51.45 -20.17 60.99
C ASP A 155 -51.34 -19.90 59.49
N VAL A 156 -52.48 -19.75 58.79
CA VAL A 156 -52.52 -19.39 57.36
C VAL A 156 -51.87 -18.02 57.12
N ASP A 157 -52.18 -17.02 57.95
CA ASP A 157 -51.56 -15.70 57.85
C ASP A 157 -50.04 -15.76 58.05
N VAL A 158 -49.57 -16.52 59.05
CA VAL A 158 -48.15 -16.71 59.34
C VAL A 158 -47.44 -17.40 58.18
N GLU A 159 -48.05 -18.44 57.61
CA GLU A 159 -47.52 -19.14 56.44
C GLU A 159 -47.38 -18.19 55.24
N LYS A 160 -48.40 -17.39 54.96
CA LYS A 160 -48.38 -16.37 53.90
C LYS A 160 -47.25 -15.35 54.12
N MET A 161 -47.08 -14.86 55.35
CA MET A 161 -46.02 -13.90 55.68
C MET A 161 -44.62 -14.54 55.58
N ARG A 162 -44.46 -15.80 55.95
CA ARG A 162 -43.20 -16.55 55.76
C ARG A 162 -42.85 -16.69 54.28
N LEU A 163 -43.81 -17.06 53.44
CA LEU A 163 -43.61 -17.14 51.99
C LEU A 163 -43.21 -15.78 51.40
N TYR A 164 -43.89 -14.71 51.80
CA TYR A 164 -43.54 -13.36 51.36
C TYR A 164 -42.11 -12.96 51.80
N ASN A 165 -41.73 -13.29 53.04
CA ASN A 165 -40.38 -13.02 53.54
C ASN A 165 -39.31 -13.79 52.74
N ILE A 166 -39.54 -15.07 52.46
CA ILE A 166 -38.63 -15.90 51.65
C ILE A 166 -38.49 -15.31 50.24
N ASN A 167 -39.60 -14.94 49.60
CA ASN A 167 -39.59 -14.33 48.27
C ASN A 167 -38.80 -13.01 48.27
N ARG A 168 -39.07 -12.12 49.24
CA ARG A 168 -38.35 -10.86 49.38
C ARG A 168 -36.85 -11.05 49.63
N ARG A 169 -36.45 -12.01 50.46
CA ARG A 169 -35.04 -12.36 50.67
C ARG A 169 -34.38 -12.87 49.40
N ASN A 170 -35.06 -13.72 48.63
CA ASN A 170 -34.55 -14.20 47.34
C ASN A 170 -34.42 -13.06 46.32
N MET A 171 -35.39 -12.15 46.28
CA MET A 171 -35.34 -10.97 45.42
C MET A 171 -34.17 -10.04 45.81
N LEU A 172 -33.98 -9.80 47.11
CA LEU A 172 -32.84 -9.03 47.62
C LEU A 172 -31.52 -9.64 47.15
N ARG A 173 -31.32 -10.95 47.37
CA ARG A 173 -30.10 -11.66 46.92
C ARG A 173 -29.87 -11.53 45.41
N LYS A 174 -30.92 -11.65 44.60
CA LYS A 174 -30.83 -11.45 43.14
C LYS A 174 -30.41 -10.03 42.79
N LEU A 175 -31.01 -9.03 43.43
CA LEU A 175 -30.67 -7.62 43.21
C LEU A 175 -29.24 -7.31 43.64
N GLU A 176 -28.79 -7.80 44.79
CA GLU A 176 -27.40 -7.68 45.28
C GLU A 176 -26.41 -8.35 44.33
N GLN A 177 -26.75 -9.53 43.80
CA GLN A 177 -25.91 -10.22 42.82
C GLN A 177 -25.81 -9.43 41.51
N ASN A 178 -26.94 -8.90 41.02
CA ASN A 178 -26.96 -8.04 39.83
C ASN A 178 -26.15 -6.75 40.06
N LEU A 179 -26.24 -6.16 41.25
CA LEU A 179 -25.45 -4.97 41.61
C LEU A 179 -23.96 -5.30 41.58
N ARG A 180 -23.53 -6.38 42.24
CA ARG A 180 -22.13 -6.84 42.22
C ARG A 180 -21.64 -7.16 40.81
N GLN A 181 -22.48 -7.73 39.95
CA GLN A 181 -22.10 -7.95 38.54
C GLN A 181 -21.89 -6.63 37.81
N LYS A 182 -22.77 -5.65 38.02
CA LYS A 182 -22.61 -4.30 37.44
C LYS A 182 -21.38 -3.58 37.99
N GLU A 183 -21.09 -3.71 39.29
CA GLU A 183 -19.88 -3.19 39.91
C GLU A 183 -18.62 -3.86 39.32
N LYS A 184 -18.62 -5.19 39.11
CA LYS A 184 -17.53 -5.89 38.42
C LYS A 184 -17.36 -5.49 36.95
N LEU A 185 -18.46 -5.18 36.26
CA LEU A 185 -18.41 -4.59 34.91
C LEU A 185 -17.81 -3.19 34.94
N ALA A 186 -18.11 -2.39 35.98
CA ALA A 186 -17.46 -1.11 36.21
C ALA A 186 -15.99 -1.26 36.63
N ASP A 187 -15.62 -2.37 37.27
CA ASP A 187 -14.23 -2.73 37.58
C ASP A 187 -13.41 -3.08 36.32
N GLY A 188 -14.08 -3.43 35.21
CA GLY A 188 -13.47 -3.52 33.86
C GLY A 188 -13.53 -2.21 33.06
N LEU A 189 -14.23 -1.20 33.57
CA LEU A 189 -14.13 0.19 33.09
C LEU A 189 -13.08 0.89 33.95
N HIS A 190 -11.81 0.56 33.71
CA HIS A 190 -10.71 1.22 34.36
C HIS A 190 -10.73 2.69 33.95
N LEU A 191 -11.23 3.55 34.84
CA LEU A 191 -11.19 5.01 34.67
C LEU A 191 -9.77 5.48 34.33
N ILE A 192 -8.78 4.78 34.88
CA ILE A 192 -7.35 4.96 34.60
C ILE A 192 -7.03 4.66 33.12
N ASP A 193 -7.51 3.55 32.55
CA ASP A 193 -7.28 3.22 31.14
C ASP A 193 -7.99 4.22 30.22
N PHE A 194 -9.19 4.68 30.60
CA PHE A 194 -9.91 5.71 29.85
C PHE A 194 -9.17 7.05 29.89
N GLU A 195 -8.68 7.47 31.05
CA GLU A 195 -7.85 8.66 31.21
C GLU A 195 -6.52 8.52 30.47
N GLN A 196 -5.88 7.36 30.51
CA GLN A 196 -4.67 7.07 29.76
C GLN A 196 -4.91 7.18 28.25
N LEU A 197 -5.98 6.56 27.74
CA LEU A 197 -6.33 6.62 26.33
C LEU A 197 -6.66 8.05 25.89
N LYS A 198 -7.25 8.86 26.77
CA LYS A 198 -7.48 10.29 26.55
C LYS A 198 -6.17 11.07 26.47
N ILE A 199 -5.23 10.82 27.38
CA ILE A 199 -3.89 11.45 27.36
C ILE A 199 -3.15 11.06 26.08
N GLU A 200 -3.14 9.77 25.73
CA GLU A 200 -2.49 9.26 24.52
C GLU A 200 -3.11 9.88 23.25
N ASN A 201 -4.43 9.97 23.16
CA ASN A 201 -5.12 10.59 22.04
C ASN A 201 -4.75 12.08 21.90
N GLN A 202 -4.70 12.80 23.02
CA GLN A 202 -4.29 14.21 23.03
C GLN A 202 -2.84 14.37 22.57
N THR A 203 -1.90 13.56 23.09
CA THR A 203 -0.49 13.59 22.69
C THR A 203 -0.30 13.23 21.21
N LEU A 204 -1.10 12.30 20.67
CA LEU A 204 -1.06 11.96 19.25
C LEU A 204 -1.59 13.11 18.38
N ASN A 205 -2.67 13.79 18.80
CA ASN A 205 -3.18 14.96 18.09
C ASN A 205 -2.17 16.11 18.08
N GLU A 206 -1.52 16.40 19.20
CA GLU A 206 -0.44 17.40 19.27
C GLU A 206 0.70 17.07 18.28
N LYS A 207 1.12 15.81 18.19
CA LYS A 207 2.12 15.37 17.20
C LYS A 207 1.63 15.51 15.76
N ILE A 208 0.35 15.26 15.49
CA ILE A 208 -0.24 15.46 14.16
C ILE A 208 -0.22 16.95 13.80
N GLU A 209 -0.57 17.83 14.72
CA GLU A 209 -0.52 19.27 14.53
C GLU A 209 0.92 19.76 14.26
N GLU A 210 1.90 19.33 15.05
CA GLU A 210 3.32 19.65 14.81
C GLU A 210 3.78 19.22 13.41
N ARG A 211 3.47 17.98 13.01
CA ARG A 211 3.82 17.46 11.68
C ARG A 211 3.11 18.21 10.56
N ASN A 212 1.86 18.61 10.76
CA ASN A 212 1.12 19.43 9.79
C ASN A 212 1.74 20.82 9.64
N GLU A 213 2.19 21.45 10.72
CA GLU A 213 2.91 22.72 10.65
C GLU A 213 4.26 22.58 9.94
N GLU A 214 5.03 21.54 10.24
CA GLU A 214 6.28 21.23 9.55
C GLU A 214 6.05 21.01 8.05
N LEU A 215 5.01 20.27 7.68
CA LEU A 215 4.62 20.04 6.29
C LEU A 215 4.26 21.35 5.60
N LEU A 216 3.51 22.24 6.27
CA LEU A 216 3.19 23.56 5.75
C LEU A 216 4.45 24.42 5.56
N LYS A 217 5.39 24.40 6.51
CA LYS A 217 6.69 25.09 6.39
C LYS A 217 7.50 24.56 5.19
N LEU A 218 7.53 23.24 4.99
CA LEU A 218 8.20 22.63 3.85
C LEU A 218 7.54 23.02 2.52
N ARG A 219 6.21 22.97 2.42
CA ARG A 219 5.48 23.43 1.22
C ARG A 219 5.82 24.88 0.87
N LYS A 220 5.84 25.78 1.86
CA LYS A 220 6.25 27.19 1.65
C LYS A 220 7.67 27.28 1.11
N LYS A 221 8.63 26.56 1.71
CA LYS A 221 10.02 26.49 1.22
C LYS A 221 10.08 25.99 -0.23
N THR A 222 9.39 24.90 -0.55
CA THR A 222 9.33 24.36 -1.92
C THR A 222 8.81 25.40 -2.91
N THR A 223 7.71 26.08 -2.60
CA THR A 223 7.17 27.14 -3.47
C THR A 223 8.19 28.26 -3.70
N THR A 224 8.85 28.74 -2.65
CA THR A 224 9.89 29.77 -2.78
C THR A 224 11.09 29.26 -3.60
N THR A 225 11.53 28.02 -3.39
CA THR A 225 12.63 27.43 -4.18
C THR A 225 12.25 27.31 -5.66
N VAL A 226 11.02 26.91 -5.98
CA VAL A 226 10.53 26.84 -7.37
C VAL A 226 10.51 28.23 -8.01
N GLN A 227 10.06 29.26 -7.28
CA GLN A 227 10.10 30.64 -7.78
C GLN A 227 11.54 31.10 -8.08
N VAL A 228 12.47 30.88 -7.15
CA VAL A 228 13.89 31.22 -7.33
C VAL A 228 14.50 30.46 -8.51
N LEU A 229 14.23 29.16 -8.63
CA LEU A 229 14.67 28.34 -9.77
C LEU A 229 14.09 28.85 -11.10
N THR A 230 12.85 29.34 -11.11
CA THR A 230 12.22 29.90 -12.30
C THR A 230 12.95 31.19 -12.72
N HIS A 231 13.18 32.12 -11.80
CA HIS A 231 13.95 33.33 -12.09
C HIS A 231 15.38 33.05 -12.56
N LEU A 232 16.05 32.07 -11.94
CA LEU A 232 17.39 31.63 -12.35
C LEU A 232 17.38 31.05 -13.77
N LYS A 233 16.36 30.25 -14.11
CA LYS A 233 16.20 29.67 -15.44
C LYS A 233 15.97 30.75 -16.50
N GLU A 234 15.11 31.73 -16.22
CA GLU A 234 14.85 32.88 -17.11
C GLU A 234 16.14 33.69 -17.33
N LYS A 235 16.86 34.01 -16.26
CA LYS A 235 18.14 34.74 -16.36
C LYS A 235 19.19 33.95 -17.15
N LEU A 236 19.28 32.64 -16.92
CA LEU A 236 20.19 31.77 -17.67
C LEU A 236 19.84 31.76 -19.16
N GLN A 237 18.56 31.64 -19.52
CA GLN A 237 18.11 31.68 -20.91
C GLN A 237 18.45 33.01 -21.57
N PHE A 238 18.26 34.13 -20.86
CA PHE A 238 18.63 35.46 -21.36
C PHE A 238 20.13 35.56 -21.64
N VAL A 239 20.98 35.18 -20.68
CA VAL A 239 22.44 35.21 -20.84
C VAL A 239 22.91 34.23 -21.93
N GLN A 240 22.27 33.08 -22.08
CA GLN A 240 22.56 32.15 -23.17
C GLN A 240 22.24 32.75 -24.54
N ALA A 241 21.11 33.45 -24.67
CA ALA A 241 20.75 34.13 -25.92
C ALA A 241 21.77 35.23 -26.25
N GLU A 242 22.16 36.06 -25.28
CA GLU A 242 23.20 37.08 -25.45
C GLU A 242 24.55 36.46 -25.85
N ASN A 243 24.92 35.33 -25.23
CA ASN A 243 26.14 34.62 -25.57
C ASN A 243 26.11 34.05 -27.00
N GLN A 244 24.94 33.61 -27.48
CA GLN A 244 24.77 33.17 -28.87
C GLN A 244 24.95 34.33 -29.86
N VAL A 245 24.42 35.51 -29.56
CA VAL A 245 24.62 36.72 -30.38
C VAL A 245 26.11 37.07 -30.43
N LEU A 246 26.78 37.15 -29.28
CA LEU A 246 28.22 37.42 -29.21
C LEU A 246 29.06 36.38 -29.97
N LYS A 247 28.68 35.10 -29.93
CA LYS A 247 29.34 34.05 -30.73
C LYS A 247 29.18 34.28 -32.22
N HIS A 248 28.01 34.74 -32.66
CA HIS A 248 27.78 35.06 -34.06
C HIS A 248 28.63 36.26 -34.50
N GLU A 249 28.63 37.35 -33.70
CA GLU A 249 29.47 38.52 -33.95
C GLU A 249 30.97 38.16 -34.00
N LEU A 250 31.42 37.29 -33.10
CA LEU A 250 32.81 36.81 -33.09
C LEU A 250 33.13 35.99 -34.35
N SER A 251 32.22 35.13 -34.79
CA SER A 251 32.37 34.38 -36.04
C SER A 251 32.44 35.31 -37.25
N ASP A 252 31.60 36.34 -37.31
CA ASP A 252 31.62 37.32 -38.41
C ASP A 252 32.95 38.10 -38.43
N LEU A 253 33.45 38.48 -37.24
CA LEU A 253 34.74 39.16 -37.10
C LEU A 253 35.91 38.25 -37.48
N GLU A 254 35.84 36.94 -37.20
CA GLU A 254 36.83 35.95 -37.65
C GLU A 254 36.85 35.82 -39.18
N VAL A 255 35.67 35.84 -39.82
CA VAL A 255 35.55 35.85 -41.28
C VAL A 255 36.13 37.14 -41.88
N GLU A 256 35.85 38.30 -41.27
CA GLU A 256 36.46 39.56 -41.72
C GLU A 256 37.99 39.52 -41.54
N LEU A 257 38.48 39.06 -40.38
CA LEU A 257 39.91 38.96 -40.09
C LEU A 257 40.63 38.03 -41.08
N THR A 258 40.04 36.88 -41.41
CA THR A 258 40.60 35.96 -42.40
C THR A 258 40.64 36.58 -43.79
N SER A 259 39.56 37.23 -44.24
CA SER A 259 39.54 38.00 -45.49
C SER A 259 40.63 39.08 -45.54
N LYS A 260 40.79 39.86 -44.46
CA LYS A 260 41.86 40.89 -44.37
C LYS A 260 43.25 40.26 -44.40
N ARG A 261 43.45 39.09 -43.78
CA ARG A 261 44.72 38.34 -43.83
C ARG A 261 45.02 37.84 -45.25
N ASP A 262 44.02 37.39 -46.00
CA ASP A 262 44.18 36.94 -47.38
C ASP A 262 44.57 38.11 -48.29
N VAL A 263 43.87 39.26 -48.18
CA VAL A 263 44.21 40.49 -48.90
C VAL A 263 45.63 40.95 -48.57
N LEU A 264 46.02 40.95 -47.28
CA LEU A 264 47.38 41.30 -46.88
C LEU A 264 48.41 40.36 -47.50
N THR A 265 48.12 39.07 -47.58
CA THR A 265 48.99 38.06 -48.18
C THR A 265 49.14 38.30 -49.68
N GLN A 266 48.05 38.60 -50.38
CA GLN A 266 48.07 38.95 -51.80
C GLN A 266 48.91 40.21 -52.07
N ILE A 267 48.68 41.29 -51.31
CA ILE A 267 49.46 42.53 -51.42
C ILE A 267 50.95 42.27 -51.15
N LYS A 268 51.28 41.42 -50.16
CA LYS A 268 52.67 41.04 -49.87
C LYS A 268 53.29 40.33 -51.08
N HIS A 269 52.59 39.37 -51.69
CA HIS A 269 53.05 38.67 -52.89
C HIS A 269 53.26 39.61 -54.07
N GLU A 270 52.32 40.52 -54.34
CA GLU A 270 52.47 41.54 -55.40
C GLU A 270 53.68 42.45 -55.14
N ARG A 271 53.84 42.92 -53.91
CA ARG A 271 54.98 43.75 -53.48
C ARG A 271 56.30 43.00 -53.62
N ASP A 272 56.34 41.70 -53.32
CA ASP A 272 57.53 40.87 -53.46
C ASP A 272 57.83 40.55 -54.95
N ALA A 273 56.80 40.35 -55.78
CA ALA A 273 56.94 40.21 -57.24
C ALA A 273 57.47 41.49 -57.89
N LEU A 274 56.93 42.66 -57.53
CA LEU A 274 57.42 43.96 -58.00
C LEU A 274 58.87 44.22 -57.54
N ARG A 275 59.23 43.82 -56.31
CA ARG A 275 60.62 43.89 -55.83
C ARG A 275 61.55 43.00 -56.65
N ALA A 276 61.14 41.76 -56.94
CA ALA A 276 61.91 40.84 -57.76
C ALA A 276 62.07 41.36 -59.19
N GLU A 277 61.00 41.90 -59.80
CA GLU A 277 61.05 42.51 -61.13
C GLU A 277 61.95 43.76 -61.14
N ASN A 278 61.84 44.63 -60.13
CA ASN A 278 62.70 45.82 -60.03
C ASN A 278 64.17 45.42 -59.84
N ALA A 279 64.45 44.40 -59.04
CA ALA A 279 65.80 43.84 -58.91
C ALA A 279 66.32 43.27 -60.23
N ALA A 280 65.50 42.52 -60.98
CA ALA A 280 65.85 41.98 -62.29
C ALA A 280 66.09 43.08 -63.33
N ARG A 281 65.25 44.12 -63.38
CA ARG A 281 65.42 45.29 -64.25
C ARG A 281 66.68 46.09 -63.89
N ARG A 282 67.00 46.24 -62.59
CA ARG A 282 68.27 46.83 -62.15
C ARG A 282 69.46 46.00 -62.62
N GLN A 283 69.39 44.67 -62.54
CA GLN A 283 70.42 43.78 -63.05
C GLN A 283 70.59 43.90 -64.57
N GLN A 284 69.49 43.96 -65.34
CA GLN A 284 69.52 44.17 -66.80
C GLN A 284 70.09 45.53 -67.21
N ARG A 285 69.92 46.56 -66.37
CA ARG A 285 70.47 47.90 -66.62
C ARG A 285 71.99 48.00 -66.42
N GLY A 286 72.67 46.95 -65.93
CA GLY A 286 74.13 46.83 -65.94
C GLY A 286 74.88 48.10 -65.48
N LEU A 287 75.86 48.55 -66.27
CA LEU A 287 76.61 49.79 -66.00
C LEU A 287 75.75 51.07 -66.11
N VAL A 288 74.62 51.02 -66.81
CA VAL A 288 73.78 52.21 -67.09
C VAL A 288 73.09 52.72 -65.83
N SER A 289 72.94 51.90 -64.79
CA SER A 289 72.33 52.34 -63.53
C SER A 289 73.27 53.06 -62.55
N SER A 290 74.58 53.11 -62.83
CA SER A 290 75.54 53.82 -61.99
C SER A 290 76.26 54.89 -62.80
N GLU A 291 75.85 56.14 -62.56
CA GLU A 291 76.43 57.34 -63.19
C GLU A 291 77.94 57.42 -62.94
N GLU A 292 78.40 57.01 -61.75
CA GLU A 292 79.82 56.97 -61.40
C GLU A 292 80.62 55.99 -62.26
N LEU A 293 80.06 54.79 -62.53
CA LEU A 293 80.72 53.83 -63.42
C LEU A 293 80.70 54.27 -64.89
N LEU A 294 79.65 54.97 -65.33
CA LEU A 294 79.58 55.58 -66.65
C LEU A 294 80.65 56.67 -66.82
N ILE A 295 80.77 57.57 -65.84
CA ILE A 295 81.80 58.62 -65.82
C ILE A 295 83.20 58.01 -65.78
N ASP A 296 83.43 56.96 -64.99
CA ASP A 296 84.74 56.28 -64.95
C ASP A 296 85.04 55.55 -66.26
N PHE A 297 84.05 54.90 -66.89
CA PHE A 297 84.20 54.30 -68.20
C PHE A 297 84.54 55.34 -69.26
N GLU A 298 83.89 56.50 -69.24
CA GLU A 298 84.15 57.58 -70.17
C GLU A 298 85.53 58.23 -69.94
N LYS A 299 85.93 58.44 -68.68
CA LYS A 299 87.29 58.87 -68.31
C LYS A 299 88.34 57.86 -68.79
N ARG A 300 88.13 56.56 -68.59
CA ARG A 300 89.02 55.51 -69.08
C ARG A 300 89.07 55.47 -70.60
N ARG A 301 87.95 55.66 -71.28
CA ARG A 301 87.89 55.76 -72.75
C ARG A 301 88.71 56.95 -73.26
N LEU A 302 88.57 58.11 -72.64
CA LEU A 302 89.35 59.32 -72.96
C LEU A 302 90.84 59.12 -72.67
N ALA A 303 91.21 58.50 -71.55
CA ALA A 303 92.59 58.16 -71.22
C ALA A 303 93.20 57.18 -72.24
N LEU A 304 92.41 56.20 -72.71
CA LEU A 304 92.82 55.25 -73.76
C LEU A 304 93.05 55.95 -75.10
N LEU A 305 92.18 56.90 -75.46
CA LEU A 305 92.37 57.73 -76.66
C LEU A 305 93.63 58.59 -76.55
N ALA A 306 93.85 59.25 -75.41
CA ALA A 306 95.07 60.02 -75.17
C ALA A 306 96.34 59.16 -75.24
N LYS A 307 96.31 57.94 -74.69
CA LYS A 307 97.42 56.98 -74.80
C LYS A 307 97.63 56.50 -76.23
N LYS A 308 96.57 56.30 -77.03
CA LYS A 308 96.68 55.98 -78.46
C LYS A 308 97.33 57.13 -79.24
N GLU A 309 96.94 58.38 -78.98
CA GLU A 309 97.61 59.54 -79.58
C GLU A 309 99.08 59.66 -79.15
N GLU A 310 99.40 59.36 -77.90
CA GLU A 310 100.78 59.36 -77.40
C GLU A 310 101.63 58.28 -78.09
N VAL A 311 101.05 57.10 -78.34
CA VAL A 311 101.68 56.04 -79.16
C VAL A 311 101.90 56.51 -80.60
N GLU A 312 100.94 57.18 -81.23
CA GLU A 312 101.11 57.72 -82.58
C GLU A 312 102.16 58.84 -82.65
N LYS A 313 102.22 59.70 -81.63
CA LYS A 313 103.30 60.71 -81.49
C LYS A 313 104.66 60.05 -81.29
N LEU A 314 104.75 59.00 -80.48
CA LEU A 314 105.98 58.24 -80.28
C LEU A 314 106.40 57.47 -81.54
N LYS A 315 105.48 56.91 -82.31
CA LYS A 315 105.76 56.33 -83.63
C LYS A 315 106.27 57.38 -84.61
N SER A 316 105.65 58.56 -84.64
CA SER A 316 106.08 59.68 -85.49
C SER A 316 107.48 60.18 -85.09
N ARG A 317 107.75 60.31 -83.78
CA ARG A 317 109.05 60.69 -83.23
C ARG A 317 110.11 59.61 -83.49
N HIS A 318 109.76 58.34 -83.37
CA HIS A 318 110.64 57.24 -83.75
C HIS A 318 110.95 57.31 -85.24
N GLY A 319 109.95 57.51 -86.10
CA GLY A 319 110.16 57.73 -87.53
C GLY A 319 111.06 58.92 -87.87
N MET A 320 110.95 60.04 -87.15
CA MET A 320 111.87 61.18 -87.29
C MET A 320 113.29 60.85 -86.84
N LEU A 321 113.46 60.19 -85.69
CA LEU A 321 114.77 59.76 -85.19
C LEU A 321 115.41 58.70 -86.10
N THR A 322 114.63 57.79 -86.68
CA THR A 322 115.13 56.81 -87.65
C THR A 322 115.56 57.49 -88.95
N LYS A 323 114.85 58.54 -89.40
CA LYS A 323 115.30 59.40 -90.50
C LYS A 323 116.61 60.14 -90.16
N GLN A 324 116.70 60.75 -88.97
CA GLN A 324 117.92 61.42 -88.52
C GLN A 324 119.12 60.46 -88.36
N ILE A 325 118.88 59.21 -87.93
CA ILE A 325 119.92 58.16 -87.86
C ILE A 325 120.34 57.72 -89.26
N ASN A 326 119.41 57.64 -90.22
CA ASN A 326 119.74 57.33 -91.61
C ASN A 326 120.48 58.49 -92.30
N ASP A 327 120.11 59.73 -92.02
CA ASP A 327 120.79 60.93 -92.54
C ASP A 327 122.20 61.08 -91.93
N ALA A 328 122.37 60.76 -90.63
CA ALA A 328 123.68 60.70 -89.99
C ALA A 328 124.54 59.53 -90.52
N LYS A 329 123.95 58.38 -90.83
CA LYS A 329 124.65 57.27 -91.53
C LYS A 329 125.05 57.65 -92.95
N ALA A 330 124.23 58.42 -93.67
CA ALA A 330 124.55 58.92 -95.01
C ALA A 330 125.68 59.97 -94.98
N GLN A 331 125.69 60.88 -94.00
CA GLN A 331 126.76 61.87 -93.84
C GLN A 331 128.09 61.29 -93.35
N ILE A 332 128.08 60.21 -92.56
CA ILE A 332 129.31 59.52 -92.13
C ILE A 332 129.90 58.65 -93.26
N SER A 333 129.07 58.16 -94.19
CA SER A 333 129.54 57.40 -95.37
C SER A 333 130.23 58.25 -96.46
N ALA A 334 130.14 59.59 -96.38
CA ALA A 334 130.63 60.49 -97.44
C ALA A 334 131.96 61.19 -97.13
N SER A 335 132.57 60.98 -95.96
CA SER A 335 133.82 61.68 -95.58
C SER A 335 134.79 60.86 -94.73
N GLY A 336 134.94 59.58 -95.12
CA GLY A 336 136.19 58.81 -94.99
C GLY A 336 136.45 58.07 -96.30
N GLY A 337 137.53 58.42 -97.02
CA GLY A 337 137.85 57.80 -98.31
C GLY A 337 138.47 56.39 -98.15
N VAL A 338 137.78 55.41 -98.73
CA VAL A 338 138.20 54.11 -99.32
C VAL A 338 139.07 53.17 -98.46
N ILE A 339 138.45 52.04 -98.04
CA ILE A 339 138.89 50.63 -98.12
C ILE A 339 137.64 49.76 -97.92
#